data_AF-A0A5J5K7N5-F1
#
_entry.id   AF-A0A5J5K7N5-F1
#
_cell.length_a   1.000
_cell.length_b   1.000
_cell.length_c   1.000
_cell.angle_alpha   90.00
_cell.angle_beta   90.00
_cell.angle_gamma   90.00
#
_symmetry.space_group_name_H-M   'P 1'
#
loop_
_entity.id
_entity.type
_entity.pdbx_description
1 polymer ?
#
loop_
_entity_poly.entity_id
_entity_poly.type
_entity_poly.pdbx_seq_one_letter_code
_entity_poly.pdbx_strand_id
1 'polypeptide(L)'
;MKTGGFVDRVITAAAVLIMDLVLLMTAGFAIRRARDRGVLCDGGTVFCAGGDPAFAQWQAEMAFRSAVAYGSFAVMAAILIVSLVVGRRRGRHEIVIIQLTALTTVAALAVLWEPYRQW
;
A
#
# COMPACT_ATOMS: atom_id res chain seq x y z
N MET A 1 -15.79 9.36 -37.59
CA MET A 1 -15.91 8.75 -36.24
C MET A 1 -15.37 9.70 -35.18
N LYS A 2 -15.78 9.57 -33.90
CA LYS A 2 -15.46 10.52 -32.82
C LYS A 2 -14.25 10.08 -31.97
N THR A 3 -13.15 9.72 -32.63
CA THR A 3 -11.97 9.02 -32.06
C THR A 3 -11.31 9.74 -30.89
N GLY A 4 -11.20 11.07 -30.92
CA GLY A 4 -10.57 11.85 -29.83
C GLY A 4 -11.18 11.62 -28.44
N GLY A 5 -12.49 11.39 -28.36
CA GLY A 5 -13.19 11.12 -27.10
C GLY A 5 -12.99 9.69 -26.55
N PHE A 6 -12.50 8.76 -27.37
CA PHE A 6 -12.07 7.43 -26.91
C PHE A 6 -10.61 7.46 -26.45
N VAL A 7 -9.74 8.10 -27.23
CA VAL A 7 -8.32 8.25 -26.91
C VAL A 7 -8.11 9.01 -25.59
N ASP A 8 -8.85 10.09 -25.33
CA ASP A 8 -8.83 10.78 -24.02
C ASP A 8 -9.15 9.84 -22.86
N ARG A 9 -10.20 9.00 -22.98
CA ARG A 9 -10.59 8.04 -21.94
C ARG A 9 -9.51 6.98 -21.70
N VAL A 10 -8.87 6.48 -22.76
CA VAL A 10 -7.78 5.51 -22.64
C VAL A 10 -6.56 6.15 -21.99
N ILE A 11 -6.14 7.35 -22.40
CA ILE A 11 -5.02 8.09 -21.80
C ILE A 11 -5.29 8.38 -20.32
N THR A 12 -6.48 8.88 -19.98
CA THR A 12 -6.84 9.20 -18.58
C THR A 12 -6.99 7.96 -17.71
N ALA A 13 -7.52 6.85 -18.21
CA ALA A 13 -7.55 5.57 -17.49
C ALA A 13 -6.13 5.00 -17.27
N ALA A 14 -5.26 5.06 -18.29
CA ALA A 14 -3.86 4.65 -18.16
C ALA A 14 -3.08 5.53 -17.16
N ALA A 15 -3.31 6.85 -17.16
CA ALA A 15 -2.71 7.76 -16.19
C ALA A 15 -3.15 7.45 -14.76
N VAL A 16 -4.43 7.12 -14.53
CA VAL A 16 -4.92 6.67 -13.21
C VAL A 16 -4.24 5.36 -12.79
N LEU A 17 -4.18 4.36 -13.67
CA LEU A 17 -3.50 3.08 -13.40
C LEU A 17 -2.01 3.27 -13.06
N ILE A 18 -1.30 4.16 -13.76
CA ILE A 18 0.10 4.48 -13.46
C ILE A 18 0.22 5.16 -12.09
N MET A 19 -0.67 6.08 -11.73
CA MET A 19 -0.67 6.71 -10.42
C MET A 19 -0.99 5.71 -9.28
N ASP A 20 -1.93 4.79 -9.50
CA ASP A 20 -2.25 3.73 -8.53
C ASP A 20 -1.07 2.77 -8.33
N LEU A 21 -0.36 2.41 -9.41
CA LEU A 21 0.87 1.62 -9.35
C LEU A 21 2.01 2.35 -8.61
N VAL A 22 2.21 3.64 -8.87
CA VAL A 22 3.22 4.47 -8.17
C VAL A 22 2.88 4.60 -6.68
N LEU A 23 1.59 4.74 -6.34
CA LEU A 23 1.11 4.79 -4.96
C LEU A 23 1.40 3.46 -4.23
N LEU A 24 1.05 2.32 -4.84
CA LEU A 24 1.33 0.98 -4.32
C LEU A 24 2.84 0.71 -4.17
N MET A 25 3.66 1.10 -5.15
CA MET A 25 5.11 0.97 -5.07
C MET A 25 5.71 1.85 -3.96
N THR A 26 5.21 3.07 -3.77
CA THR A 26 5.71 4.02 -2.77
C THR A 26 5.36 3.58 -1.36
N ALA A 27 4.12 3.13 -1.13
CA ALA A 27 3.72 2.54 0.15
C ALA A 27 4.46 1.21 0.42
N GLY A 28 4.56 0.33 -0.59
CA GLY A 28 5.33 -0.90 -0.49
C GLY A 28 6.83 -0.68 -0.28
N PHE A 29 7.39 0.44 -0.74
CA PHE A 29 8.73 0.88 -0.38
C PHE A 29 8.79 1.37 1.07
N ALA A 30 7.86 2.21 1.54
CA ALA A 30 7.83 2.68 2.92
C ALA A 30 7.69 1.53 3.95
N ILE A 31 6.81 0.56 3.66
CA ILE A 31 6.60 -0.62 4.52
C ILE A 31 7.85 -1.51 4.56
N ARG A 32 8.48 -1.81 3.41
CA ARG A 32 9.78 -2.52 3.37
C ARG A 32 10.84 -1.73 4.11
N ARG A 33 11.06 -0.46 3.75
CA ARG A 33 12.05 0.43 4.39
C ARG A 33 11.91 0.54 5.90
N ALA A 34 10.71 0.35 6.46
CA ALA A 34 10.46 0.27 7.90
C ALA A 34 10.73 -1.12 8.50
N ARG A 35 10.44 -2.22 7.77
CA ARG A 35 10.87 -3.59 8.13
C ARG A 35 12.40 -3.72 8.14
N ASP A 36 13.04 -3.10 7.14
CA ASP A 36 14.49 -3.10 6.88
C ASP A 36 15.24 -2.01 7.68
N ARG A 37 14.57 -1.30 8.61
CA ARG A 37 15.18 -0.17 9.36
C ARG A 37 15.76 -0.56 10.70
N GLY A 38 15.39 -1.71 11.25
CA GLY A 38 15.94 -2.23 12.49
C GLY A 38 17.31 -2.87 12.27
N VAL A 39 18.16 -2.86 13.30
CA VAL A 39 19.38 -3.69 13.37
C VAL A 39 18.96 -5.12 13.77
N LEU A 40 18.09 -5.69 12.94
CA LEU A 40 17.37 -6.94 13.16
C LEU A 40 17.56 -7.76 11.91
N CYS A 41 18.61 -8.58 11.94
CA CYS A 41 19.01 -9.47 10.86
C CYS A 41 17.84 -10.35 10.37
N ASP A 42 17.90 -10.76 9.12
CA ASP A 42 16.79 -11.39 8.42
C ASP A 42 16.24 -12.62 9.16
N GLY A 43 15.03 -12.46 9.71
CA GLY A 43 14.09 -13.57 9.87
C GLY A 43 13.79 -14.08 11.28
N GLY A 44 12.81 -13.43 11.93
CA GLY A 44 11.89 -14.09 12.88
C GLY A 44 12.43 -14.45 14.27
N THR A 45 13.73 -14.67 14.44
CA THR A 45 14.38 -14.61 15.75
C THR A 45 14.86 -13.18 16.00
N VAL A 46 14.71 -12.70 17.23
CA VAL A 46 15.28 -11.42 17.61
C VAL A 46 16.64 -11.69 18.22
N PHE A 47 17.70 -11.60 17.42
CA PHE A 47 18.93 -10.95 17.89
C PHE A 47 19.94 -10.71 16.76
N CYS A 48 20.85 -9.74 16.97
CA CYS A 48 22.05 -9.61 16.12
C CYS A 48 23.22 -8.84 16.77
N ALA A 49 23.41 -8.95 18.10
CA ALA A 49 24.52 -8.31 18.84
C ALA A 49 25.07 -9.09 20.09
N GLY A 50 24.86 -10.42 20.20
CA GLY A 50 25.09 -11.25 21.40
C GLY A 50 24.16 -10.99 22.61
N GLY A 51 22.88 -11.40 22.57
CA GLY A 51 21.76 -10.64 23.21
C GLY A 51 20.51 -10.12 22.22
N ASP A 52 19.75 -11.14 22.85
CA ASP A 52 18.36 -11.66 23.06
C ASP A 52 17.45 -10.65 23.82
N PRO A 53 16.19 -10.42 23.40
CA PRO A 53 15.53 -9.15 23.66
C PRO A 53 14.84 -9.09 25.02
N ALA A 54 14.82 -7.90 25.59
CA ALA A 54 13.72 -7.57 26.49
C ALA A 54 12.40 -7.60 25.68
N PHE A 55 11.40 -8.33 26.17
CA PHE A 55 10.07 -8.47 25.54
C PHE A 55 9.46 -7.11 25.11
N ALA A 56 9.70 -6.06 25.90
CA ALA A 56 9.30 -4.68 25.60
C ALA A 56 9.95 -4.09 24.31
N GLN A 57 11.21 -4.43 24.01
CA GLN A 57 11.89 -3.98 22.78
C GLN A 57 11.26 -4.62 21.54
N TRP A 58 10.95 -5.92 21.60
CA TRP A 58 10.22 -6.60 20.53
C TRP A 58 8.81 -6.03 20.34
N GLN A 59 8.07 -5.79 21.42
CA GLN A 59 6.75 -5.15 21.34
C GLN A 59 6.83 -3.75 20.71
N ALA A 60 7.81 -2.92 21.08
CA ALA A 60 7.98 -1.58 20.53
C ALA A 60 8.25 -1.61 19.01
N GLU A 61 9.13 -2.50 18.55
CA GLU A 61 9.42 -2.69 17.12
C GLU A 61 8.20 -3.21 16.35
N MET A 62 7.46 -4.19 16.90
CA MET A 62 6.25 -4.73 16.26
C MET A 62 5.12 -3.70 16.22
N ALA A 63 4.99 -2.85 17.24
CA ALA A 63 4.07 -1.72 17.24
C ALA A 63 4.47 -0.68 16.17
N PHE A 64 5.75 -0.35 16.03
CA PHE A 64 6.25 0.55 14.99
C PHE A 64 6.00 0.01 13.57
N ARG A 65 6.36 -1.25 13.31
CA ARG A 65 6.10 -1.93 12.02
C ARG A 65 4.61 -1.92 11.66
N SER A 66 3.75 -2.20 12.65
CA SER A 66 2.29 -2.19 12.48
C SER A 66 1.75 -0.79 12.22
N ALA A 67 2.23 0.23 12.94
CA ALA A 67 1.83 1.62 12.74
C ALA A 67 2.19 2.13 11.34
N VAL A 68 3.39 1.81 10.84
CA VAL A 68 3.79 2.17 9.47
C VAL A 68 2.98 1.41 8.42
N ALA A 69 2.74 0.10 8.61
CA ALA A 69 1.95 -0.71 7.67
C ALA A 69 0.49 -0.24 7.58
N TYR A 70 -0.25 -0.26 8.69
CA TYR A 70 -1.65 0.15 8.71
C TYR A 70 -1.83 1.64 8.40
N GLY A 71 -0.90 2.51 8.81
CA GLY A 71 -0.88 3.91 8.39
C GLY A 71 -0.74 4.08 6.88
N SER A 72 0.17 3.32 6.25
CA SER A 72 0.34 3.32 4.79
C SER A 72 -0.89 2.78 4.06
N PHE A 73 -1.49 1.68 4.53
CA PHE A 73 -2.74 1.14 3.97
C PHE A 73 -3.91 2.15 4.10
N ALA A 74 -4.04 2.83 5.25
CA ALA A 74 -5.08 3.84 5.46
C ALA A 74 -4.91 5.06 4.55
N VAL A 75 -3.68 5.55 4.35
CA VAL A 75 -3.39 6.67 3.43
C VAL A 75 -3.69 6.27 1.98
N MET A 76 -3.30 5.06 1.55
CA MET A 76 -3.66 4.56 0.21
C MET A 76 -5.17 4.46 0.04
N ALA A 77 -5.89 3.85 0.98
CA ALA A 77 -7.33 3.71 0.92
C ALA A 77 -8.04 5.07 0.86
N ALA A 78 -7.59 6.06 1.63
CA ALA A 78 -8.13 7.42 1.59
C ALA A 78 -7.95 8.09 0.22
N ILE A 79 -6.76 8.00 -0.39
CA ILE A 79 -6.49 8.54 -1.74
C ILE A 79 -7.38 7.87 -2.79
N LEU A 80 -7.47 6.54 -2.75
CA LEU A 80 -8.29 5.77 -3.70
C LEU A 80 -9.79 6.04 -3.52
N ILE A 81 -10.29 6.23 -2.28
CA ILE A 81 -11.68 6.63 -2.02
C ILE A 81 -11.98 8.02 -2.59
N VAL A 82 -11.06 8.98 -2.47
CA VAL A 82 -11.23 10.32 -3.08
C VAL A 82 -11.29 10.22 -4.60
N SER A 83 -10.36 9.49 -5.22
CA SER A 83 -10.35 9.23 -6.67
C SER A 83 -11.60 8.50 -7.16
N LEU A 84 -12.09 7.50 -6.43
CA LEU A 84 -13.35 6.80 -6.68
C LEU A 84 -14.56 7.74 -6.66
N VAL A 85 -14.65 8.62 -5.64
CA VAL A 85 -15.72 9.61 -5.51
C VAL A 85 -15.65 10.65 -6.63
N VAL A 86 -14.46 11.10 -7.02
CA VAL A 86 -14.28 12.04 -8.14
C VAL A 86 -14.65 11.38 -9.48
N GLY A 87 -14.23 10.15 -9.73
CA GLY A 87 -14.61 9.37 -10.92
C GLY A 87 -16.12 9.17 -11.02
N ARG A 88 -16.76 8.79 -9.91
CA ARG A 88 -18.22 8.62 -9.81
C ARG A 88 -18.97 9.93 -10.04
N ARG A 89 -18.54 11.05 -9.43
CA ARG A 89 -19.14 12.38 -9.64
C ARG A 89 -18.98 12.89 -11.08
N ARG A 90 -17.95 12.43 -11.81
CA ARG A 90 -17.70 12.77 -13.23
C ARG A 90 -18.34 11.79 -14.23
N GLY A 91 -19.10 10.79 -13.77
CA GLY A 91 -19.71 9.77 -14.65
C GLY A 91 -18.71 8.87 -15.37
N ARG A 92 -17.45 8.81 -14.92
CA ARG A 92 -16.37 8.03 -15.53
C ARG A 92 -16.30 6.64 -14.91
N HIS A 93 -17.18 5.76 -15.39
CA HIS A 93 -17.30 4.37 -14.93
C HIS A 93 -15.99 3.59 -15.04
N GLU A 94 -15.15 3.90 -16.02
CA GLU A 94 -13.83 3.30 -16.21
C GLU A 94 -12.90 3.56 -15.00
N ILE A 95 -12.88 4.81 -14.49
CA ILE A 95 -12.11 5.19 -13.30
C ILE A 95 -12.70 4.51 -12.05
N VAL A 96 -14.04 4.42 -11.95
CA VAL A 96 -14.72 3.78 -10.83
C VAL A 96 -14.35 2.29 -10.71
N ILE A 97 -14.27 1.57 -11.83
CA ILE A 97 -13.87 0.14 -11.83
C ILE A 97 -12.41 0.00 -11.40
N ILE A 98 -11.49 0.78 -11.99
CA ILE A 98 -10.05 0.77 -11.65
C ILE A 98 -9.86 1.01 -10.14
N GLN A 99 -10.47 2.06 -9.61
CA GLN A 99 -10.33 2.46 -8.21
C GLN A 99 -10.94 1.45 -7.23
N LEU A 100 -12.03 0.76 -7.62
CA LEU A 100 -12.55 -0.37 -6.84
C LEU A 100 -11.55 -1.55 -6.81
N THR A 101 -10.93 -1.90 -7.96
CA THR A 101 -9.93 -2.98 -8.00
C THR A 101 -8.64 -2.64 -7.24
N ALA A 102 -8.24 -1.36 -7.24
CA ALA A 102 -7.15 -0.87 -6.39
C ALA A 102 -7.50 -0.97 -4.91
N LEU A 103 -8.71 -0.57 -4.50
CA LEU A 103 -9.19 -0.68 -3.12
C LEU A 103 -9.28 -2.14 -2.63
N THR A 104 -9.78 -3.07 -3.45
CA THR A 104 -9.78 -4.51 -3.08
C THR A 104 -8.35 -5.06 -2.96
N THR A 105 -7.41 -4.56 -3.77
CA THR A 105 -5.99 -4.93 -3.67
C THR A 105 -5.37 -4.41 -2.37
N VAL A 106 -5.60 -3.14 -2.02
CA VAL A 106 -5.13 -2.56 -0.75
C VAL A 106 -5.75 -3.27 0.46
N ALA A 107 -7.03 -3.61 0.42
CA ALA A 107 -7.71 -4.37 1.47
C ALA A 107 -7.13 -5.79 1.61
N ALA A 108 -6.91 -6.49 0.50
CA ALA A 108 -6.28 -7.82 0.51
C ALA A 108 -4.85 -7.77 1.08
N LEU A 109 -4.04 -6.76 0.67
CA LEU A 109 -2.70 -6.56 1.22
C LEU A 109 -2.71 -6.25 2.72
N ALA A 110 -3.70 -5.49 3.22
CA ALA A 110 -3.85 -5.20 4.65
C ALA A 110 -4.29 -6.42 5.47
N VAL A 111 -5.13 -7.30 4.91
CA VAL A 111 -5.57 -8.56 5.55
C VAL A 111 -4.47 -9.63 5.53
N LEU A 112 -3.65 -9.68 4.46
CA LEU A 112 -2.52 -10.59 4.31
C LEU A 112 -1.22 -10.06 4.96
N TRP A 113 -1.27 -8.91 5.65
CA TRP A 113 -0.09 -8.33 6.28
C TRP A 113 0.23 -9.01 7.61
N GLU A 114 1.16 -9.97 7.55
CA GLU A 114 1.73 -10.61 8.74
C GLU A 114 3.08 -9.97 9.10
N PRO A 115 3.23 -9.27 10.25
CA PRO A 115 4.50 -8.63 10.62
C PRO A 115 5.67 -9.62 10.71
N TYR A 116 5.36 -10.87 11.05
CA TYR A 116 6.28 -11.97 11.29
C TYR A 116 6.61 -12.82 10.04
N ARG A 117 5.82 -12.76 8.95
CA ARG A 117 6.02 -13.67 7.80
C ARG A 117 7.25 -13.28 6.98
N GLN A 118 8.25 -14.16 7.01
CA GLN A 118 9.41 -14.13 6.13
C GLN A 118 9.00 -14.61 4.73
N TRP A 119 9.71 -14.16 3.70
CA TRP A 119 9.57 -14.59 2.31
C TRP A 119 10.95 -14.93 1.77
#